data_AF-A0A951WX56-F1
#
_entry.id   AF-A0A951WX56-F1
#
_cell.length_a   1.000
_cell.length_b   1.000
_cell.length_c   1.000
_cell.angle_alpha   90.00
_cell.angle_beta   90.00
_cell.angle_gamma   90.00
#
_symmetry.space_group_name_H-M   'P 1'
#
loop_
_entity.id
_entity.type
_entity.pdbx_description
1 polymer ?
#
loop_
_entity_poly.entity_id
_entity_poly.type
_entity_poly.pdbx_seq_one_letter_code
_entity_poly.pdbx_strand_id
1 'polypeptide(L)'
;MNESLFEDVAILYEKSSTVTITRHRIEHLALGNFCTTLHSFDSLLGELAGDDYWQGFLVSLKYLRFELCAAPFPQSYRVKRILTLVEELQYYLRFCQKLYPDLAEHAFAILKLLAKLLDQSQDPLLDKLIELTDTDQKVAWVIKESRLIPQVEELAAKLNLPQLYVVHPLQLRDLTCYDRLIVIGPTRWFPESVFTASRASQVDVLIFDWITDGWKPRNLFVSPHKSYGHSNRKYVTVEERETSRQWDDIASEALLSIVDKVSSVTSTLNKEDRDEFEDIVAICMILEDDWAVFVEAREGANTLVIDPDEDTENRVVRMLAEEIQPGMFILVRTSGGGDYIVPVADKIMGHQAHHARQYQKRWKELLRNYAKKHGLFKTSIDLLDLGSNLANETNVRNWMSPRSIRTRKYNDFLAILRLVGLADEAQEYWTMMKRIDRAHHKAGFQMRKLLFDQVKDLDMEQLQKRGRMDFKLSGEDEGGLTAFRVESILPETYEVPYSRIGQPFRLGDQRWRE
;
A
#
# COMPACT_ATOMS: atom_id res chain seq x y z
N MET A 1 22.20 -18.98 18.32
CA MET A 1 20.93 -18.33 18.70
C MET A 1 21.22 -17.54 19.98
N ASN A 2 21.08 -16.21 19.96
CA ASN A 2 21.52 -15.32 21.04
C ASN A 2 20.62 -15.46 22.29
N GLU A 3 21.21 -15.48 23.48
CA GLU A 3 20.48 -15.50 24.76
C GLU A 3 19.54 -14.30 24.93
N SER A 4 19.93 -13.11 24.43
CA SER A 4 19.08 -11.91 24.45
C SER A 4 17.77 -12.06 23.66
N LEU A 5 17.78 -12.83 22.56
CA LEU A 5 16.55 -13.07 21.78
C LEU A 5 15.53 -13.89 22.58
N PHE A 6 16.01 -14.83 23.42
CA PHE A 6 15.13 -15.62 24.28
C PHE A 6 14.53 -14.78 25.41
N GLU A 7 15.30 -13.85 25.98
CA GLU A 7 14.80 -12.91 27.00
C GLU A 7 13.74 -11.97 26.42
N ASP A 8 13.99 -11.38 25.25
CA ASP A 8 13.04 -10.48 24.58
C ASP A 8 11.72 -11.19 24.24
N VAL A 9 11.81 -12.43 23.75
CA VAL A 9 10.64 -13.27 23.47
C VAL A 9 9.90 -13.63 24.77
N ALA A 10 10.61 -13.92 25.87
CA ALA A 10 9.97 -14.21 27.15
C ALA A 10 9.20 -13.00 27.70
N ILE A 11 9.79 -11.80 27.65
CA ILE A 11 9.14 -10.54 28.03
C ILE A 11 7.87 -10.32 27.20
N LEU A 12 7.93 -10.61 25.90
CA LEU A 12 6.77 -10.50 25.02
C LEU A 12 5.62 -11.44 25.45
N TYR A 13 5.93 -12.70 25.73
CA TYR A 13 4.92 -13.66 26.19
C TYR A 13 4.33 -13.25 27.55
N GLU A 14 5.16 -12.74 28.47
CA GLU A 14 4.72 -12.24 29.77
C GLU A 14 3.73 -11.06 29.61
N LYS A 15 4.11 -10.03 28.86
CA LYS A 15 3.24 -8.86 28.60
C LYS A 15 1.94 -9.26 27.90
N SER A 16 2.01 -10.13 26.89
CA SER A 16 0.83 -10.64 26.18
C SER A 16 -0.10 -11.47 27.07
N SER A 17 0.44 -12.20 28.05
CA SER A 17 -0.35 -13.01 28.99
C SER A 17 -1.07 -12.18 30.06
N THR A 18 -0.56 -10.99 30.36
CA THR A 18 -1.05 -10.09 31.43
C THR A 18 -1.75 -8.84 30.88
N VAL A 19 -1.97 -8.78 29.57
CA VAL A 19 -2.53 -7.60 28.91
C VAL A 19 -3.90 -7.22 29.47
N THR A 20 -4.00 -5.96 29.89
CA THR A 20 -5.25 -5.29 30.27
C THR A 20 -5.57 -4.25 29.21
N ILE A 21 -6.81 -4.28 28.68
CA ILE A 21 -7.26 -3.36 27.65
C ILE A 21 -8.39 -2.50 28.20
N THR A 22 -8.16 -1.20 28.33
CA THR A 22 -9.11 -0.20 28.83
C THR A 22 -9.61 0.64 27.65
N ARG A 23 -10.93 0.92 27.58
CA ARG A 23 -11.51 1.77 26.55
C ARG A 23 -11.91 3.11 27.13
N HIS A 24 -11.51 4.19 26.49
CA HIS A 24 -11.86 5.55 26.88
C HIS A 24 -12.70 6.20 25.78
N ARG A 25 -13.81 6.77 26.21
CA ARG A 25 -14.77 7.48 25.38
C ARG A 25 -14.48 8.98 25.40
N ILE A 26 -14.33 9.57 24.22
CA ILE A 26 -13.99 10.98 24.04
C ILE A 26 -15.22 11.73 23.54
N GLU A 27 -15.69 12.68 24.34
CA GLU A 27 -16.74 13.60 23.95
C GLU A 27 -16.14 14.82 23.24
N HIS A 28 -16.64 15.11 22.04
CA HIS A 28 -16.31 16.34 21.33
C HIS A 28 -17.50 16.80 20.47
N LEU A 29 -18.38 17.61 21.05
CA LEU A 29 -19.68 17.97 20.47
C LEU A 29 -19.58 18.53 19.04
N ALA A 30 -18.68 19.49 18.81
CA ALA A 30 -18.54 20.11 17.49
C ALA A 30 -18.05 19.13 16.42
N LEU A 31 -17.06 18.28 16.74
CA LEU A 31 -16.54 17.26 15.82
C LEU A 31 -17.58 16.17 15.58
N GLY A 32 -18.28 15.72 16.62
CA GLY A 32 -19.35 14.74 16.51
C GLY A 32 -20.45 15.20 15.56
N ASN A 33 -20.93 16.43 15.70
CA ASN A 33 -21.94 17.01 14.80
C ASN A 33 -21.46 17.03 13.33
N PHE A 34 -20.19 17.39 13.09
CA PHE A 34 -19.62 17.34 11.75
C PHE A 34 -19.57 15.91 11.21
N CYS A 35 -19.09 14.96 12.00
CA CYS A 35 -18.94 13.55 11.62
C CYS A 35 -20.28 12.89 11.28
N THR A 36 -21.30 13.06 12.13
CA THR A 36 -22.62 12.47 11.95
C THR A 36 -23.37 13.14 10.79
N THR A 37 -23.30 14.46 10.66
CA THR A 37 -23.91 15.17 9.52
C THR A 37 -23.29 14.75 8.19
N LEU A 38 -21.95 14.60 8.12
CA LEU A 38 -21.28 14.09 6.93
C LEU A 38 -21.71 12.66 6.61
N HIS A 39 -21.83 11.79 7.61
CA HIS A 39 -22.27 10.41 7.43
C HIS A 39 -23.72 10.31 6.93
N SER A 40 -24.63 11.09 7.51
CA SER A 40 -26.03 11.16 7.07
C SER A 40 -26.15 11.72 5.65
N PHE A 41 -25.31 12.68 5.28
CA PHE A 41 -25.29 13.23 3.93
C PHE A 41 -24.75 12.23 2.89
N ASP A 42 -23.68 11.52 3.22
CA ASP A 42 -23.15 10.42 2.39
C ASP A 42 -24.22 9.34 2.15
N SER A 43 -24.97 8.99 3.20
CA SER A 43 -26.10 8.05 3.11
C SER A 43 -27.27 8.60 2.28
N LEU A 44 -27.56 9.91 2.40
CA LEU A 44 -28.60 10.59 1.62
C LEU A 44 -28.29 10.61 0.13
N LEU A 45 -27.02 10.76 -0.26
CA LEU A 45 -26.60 10.76 -1.66
C LEU A 45 -26.83 9.40 -2.33
N GLY A 46 -26.74 8.29 -1.60
CA GLY A 46 -26.94 6.95 -2.15
C GLY A 46 -26.02 6.69 -3.35
N GLU A 47 -26.60 6.32 -4.50
CA GLU A 47 -25.83 6.08 -5.74
C GLU A 47 -25.12 7.33 -6.27
N LEU A 48 -25.64 8.54 -6.00
CA LEU A 48 -25.01 9.79 -6.42
C LEU A 48 -23.67 10.03 -5.72
N ALA A 49 -23.42 9.38 -4.58
CA ALA A 49 -22.13 9.49 -3.91
C ALA A 49 -20.98 9.01 -4.81
N GLY A 50 -21.24 8.12 -5.77
CA GLY A 50 -20.28 7.63 -6.76
C GLY A 50 -20.03 8.55 -7.97
N ASP A 51 -20.84 9.59 -8.17
CA ASP A 51 -20.65 10.57 -9.25
C ASP A 51 -19.35 11.36 -9.05
N ASP A 52 -18.65 11.68 -10.15
CA ASP A 52 -17.38 12.42 -10.15
C ASP A 52 -17.49 13.72 -9.35
N TYR A 53 -18.63 14.40 -9.44
CA TYR A 53 -18.90 15.62 -8.71
C TYR A 53 -18.88 15.40 -7.19
N TRP A 54 -19.66 14.42 -6.70
CA TRP A 54 -19.80 14.15 -5.26
C TRP A 54 -18.59 13.44 -4.69
N GLN A 55 -17.89 12.61 -5.47
CA GLN A 55 -16.60 12.04 -5.09
C GLN A 55 -15.59 13.14 -4.78
N GLY A 56 -15.45 14.14 -5.66
CA GLY A 56 -14.57 15.28 -5.42
C GLY A 56 -14.89 16.07 -4.13
N PHE A 57 -16.18 16.18 -3.78
CA PHE A 57 -16.63 16.85 -2.56
C PHE A 57 -16.43 15.99 -1.29
N LEU A 58 -16.85 14.73 -1.33
CA LEU A 58 -16.89 13.84 -0.17
C LEU A 58 -15.51 13.32 0.23
N VAL A 59 -14.64 12.98 -0.73
CA VAL A 59 -13.35 12.35 -0.45
C VAL A 59 -12.51 13.23 0.49
N SER A 60 -12.39 14.52 0.20
CA SER A 60 -11.60 15.43 1.03
C SER A 60 -12.20 15.64 2.43
N LEU A 61 -13.53 15.65 2.56
CA LEU A 61 -14.22 15.72 3.85
C LEU A 61 -14.03 14.43 4.66
N LYS A 62 -14.10 13.26 4.01
CA LYS A 62 -13.88 11.96 4.64
C LYS A 62 -12.42 11.81 5.11
N TYR A 63 -11.44 12.25 4.31
CA TYR A 63 -10.03 12.33 4.70
C TYR A 63 -9.85 13.16 5.97
N LEU A 64 -10.39 14.38 5.99
CA LEU A 64 -10.26 15.25 7.16
C LEU A 64 -10.96 14.68 8.39
N ARG A 65 -12.17 14.13 8.22
CA ARG A 65 -12.89 13.46 9.30
C ARG A 65 -12.06 12.34 9.92
N PHE A 66 -11.45 11.50 9.07
CA PHE A 66 -10.57 10.44 9.52
C PHE A 66 -9.37 11.01 10.29
N GLU A 67 -8.65 11.99 9.71
CA GLU A 67 -7.50 12.65 10.34
C GLU A 67 -7.84 13.11 11.76
N LEU A 68 -8.92 13.90 11.92
CA LEU A 68 -9.34 14.46 13.20
C LEU A 68 -9.76 13.41 14.23
N CYS A 69 -10.14 12.21 13.78
CA CYS A 69 -10.49 11.09 14.66
C CYS A 69 -9.29 10.18 14.97
N ALA A 70 -8.26 10.16 14.13
CA ALA A 70 -7.18 9.18 14.13
C ALA A 70 -5.86 9.68 14.72
N ALA A 71 -5.71 10.98 14.92
CA ALA A 71 -4.50 11.56 15.51
C ALA A 71 -4.76 12.93 16.16
N PRO A 72 -4.01 13.29 17.23
CA PRO A 72 -3.95 14.66 17.70
C PRO A 72 -3.09 15.50 16.76
N PHE A 73 -3.36 16.81 16.68
CA PHE A 73 -2.58 17.73 15.86
C PHE A 73 -2.28 19.04 16.58
N PRO A 74 -1.15 19.70 16.28
CA PRO A 74 -0.97 21.09 16.65
C PRO A 74 -2.14 21.94 16.14
N GLN A 75 -2.60 22.89 16.95
CA GLN A 75 -3.72 23.77 16.59
C GLN A 75 -3.46 24.50 15.25
N SER A 76 -2.21 24.91 15.00
CA SER A 76 -1.79 25.54 13.74
C SER A 76 -2.00 24.62 12.53
N TYR A 77 -1.70 23.32 12.66
CA TYR A 77 -1.91 22.34 11.59
C TYR A 77 -3.41 22.15 11.33
N ARG A 78 -4.20 21.93 12.40
CA ARG A 78 -5.66 21.77 12.31
C ARG A 78 -6.32 22.96 11.62
N VAL A 79 -6.04 24.18 12.08
CA VAL A 79 -6.61 25.41 11.54
C VAL A 79 -6.26 25.57 10.07
N LYS A 80 -4.98 25.40 9.71
CA LYS A 80 -4.54 25.48 8.31
C LYS A 80 -5.26 24.46 7.43
N ARG A 81 -5.33 23.20 7.87
CA ARG A 81 -5.96 22.11 7.12
C ARG A 81 -7.44 22.35 6.87
N ILE A 82 -8.17 22.77 7.91
CA ILE A 82 -9.60 23.09 7.82
C ILE A 82 -9.83 24.28 6.88
N LEU A 83 -9.07 25.37 7.02
CA LEU A 83 -9.22 26.56 6.19
C LEU A 83 -8.99 26.26 4.71
N THR A 84 -7.90 25.56 4.38
CA THR A 84 -7.61 25.14 3.00
C THR A 84 -8.75 24.31 2.42
N LEU A 85 -9.29 23.35 3.18
CA LEU A 85 -10.39 22.52 2.71
C LEU A 85 -11.68 23.33 2.51
N VAL A 86 -12.00 24.25 3.43
CA VAL A 86 -13.17 25.12 3.30
C VAL A 86 -13.07 25.99 2.05
N GLU A 87 -11.90 26.57 1.78
CA GLU A 87 -11.64 27.36 0.56
C GLU A 87 -11.83 26.52 -0.71
N GLU A 88 -11.28 25.30 -0.74
CA GLU A 88 -11.43 24.36 -1.86
C GLU A 88 -12.92 24.01 -2.12
N LEU A 89 -13.66 23.66 -1.06
CA LEU A 89 -15.05 23.21 -1.18
C LEU A 89 -16.05 24.34 -1.38
N GLN A 90 -15.72 25.58 -0.98
CA GLN A 90 -16.54 26.75 -1.29
C GLN A 90 -16.71 26.96 -2.80
N TYR A 91 -15.68 26.61 -3.59
CA TYR A 91 -15.78 26.64 -5.05
C TYR A 91 -16.80 25.61 -5.55
N TYR A 92 -16.77 24.38 -5.02
CA TYR A 92 -17.73 23.32 -5.36
C TYR A 92 -19.18 23.73 -5.09
N LEU A 93 -19.45 24.37 -3.94
CA LEU A 93 -20.80 24.77 -3.55
C LEU A 93 -21.46 25.76 -4.50
N ARG A 94 -20.69 26.63 -5.16
CA ARG A 94 -21.24 27.58 -6.15
C ARG A 94 -21.88 26.86 -7.34
N PHE A 95 -21.35 25.69 -7.72
CA PHE A 95 -21.92 24.85 -8.76
C PHE A 95 -23.00 23.92 -8.20
N CYS A 96 -22.88 23.49 -6.94
CA CYS A 96 -23.87 22.63 -6.27
C CYS A 96 -25.27 23.25 -6.32
N GLN A 97 -25.41 24.54 -6.05
CA GLN A 97 -26.71 25.23 -6.07
C GLN A 97 -27.39 25.19 -7.45
N LYS A 98 -26.63 25.05 -8.53
CA LYS A 98 -27.16 24.97 -9.90
C LYS A 98 -27.44 23.53 -10.33
N LEU A 99 -26.54 22.60 -9.99
CA LEU A 99 -26.61 21.20 -10.45
C LEU A 99 -27.51 20.34 -9.54
N TYR A 100 -27.48 20.62 -8.24
CA TYR A 100 -28.13 19.81 -7.20
C TYR A 100 -28.78 20.71 -6.12
N PRO A 101 -29.82 21.47 -6.47
CA PRO A 101 -30.42 22.47 -5.56
C PRO A 101 -30.93 21.86 -4.25
N ASP A 102 -31.53 20.66 -4.29
CA ASP A 102 -32.09 19.98 -3.11
C ASP A 102 -31.02 19.47 -2.13
N LEU A 103 -29.78 19.30 -2.61
CA LEU A 103 -28.64 18.81 -1.82
C LEU A 103 -27.71 19.94 -1.37
N ALA A 104 -27.83 21.13 -1.95
CA ALA A 104 -26.94 22.26 -1.69
C ALA A 104 -27.00 22.75 -0.24
N GLU A 105 -28.19 22.77 0.38
CA GLU A 105 -28.33 23.16 1.79
C GLU A 105 -27.61 22.21 2.74
N HIS A 106 -27.69 20.90 2.47
CA HIS A 106 -27.01 19.87 3.25
C HIS A 106 -25.48 20.00 3.12
N ALA A 107 -24.98 20.16 1.90
CA ALA A 107 -23.56 20.37 1.64
C ALA A 107 -23.02 21.66 2.32
N PHE A 108 -23.82 22.74 2.31
CA PHE A 108 -23.48 23.98 3.02
C PHE A 108 -23.50 23.83 4.54
N ALA A 109 -24.43 23.05 5.09
CA ALA A 109 -24.49 22.77 6.52
C ALA A 109 -23.21 22.06 7.01
N ILE A 110 -22.66 21.13 6.22
CA ILE A 110 -21.39 20.45 6.54
C ILE A 110 -20.25 21.47 6.61
N LEU A 111 -20.10 22.36 5.63
CA LEU A 111 -19.04 23.38 5.68
C LEU A 111 -19.20 24.36 6.85
N LYS A 112 -20.44 24.71 7.22
CA LYS A 112 -20.69 25.51 8.42
C LYS A 112 -20.23 24.80 9.70
N LEU A 113 -20.50 23.50 9.83
CA LEU A 113 -20.03 22.71 10.98
C LEU A 113 -18.51 22.60 11.00
N LEU A 114 -17.90 22.41 9.84
CA LEU A 114 -16.45 22.39 9.68
C LEU A 114 -15.82 23.74 10.08
N ALA A 115 -16.41 24.86 9.68
CA ALA A 115 -15.95 26.19 10.07
C ALA A 115 -16.06 26.42 11.59
N LYS A 116 -17.11 25.92 12.26
CA LYS A 116 -17.24 26.00 13.73
C LYS A 116 -16.12 25.27 14.49
N LEU A 117 -15.45 24.30 13.87
CA LEU A 117 -14.28 23.64 14.48
C LEU A 117 -13.09 24.59 14.63
N LEU A 118 -13.02 25.66 13.83
CA LEU A 118 -11.97 26.68 13.94
C LEU A 118 -12.10 27.52 15.22
N ASP A 119 -13.31 27.68 15.72
CA ASP A 119 -13.61 28.45 16.93
C ASP A 119 -13.30 27.65 18.22
N GLN A 120 -12.96 26.37 18.10
CA GLN A 120 -12.67 25.50 19.23
C GLN A 120 -11.16 25.49 19.52
N SER A 121 -10.78 25.91 20.73
CA SER A 121 -9.40 25.84 21.21
C SER A 121 -9.07 24.52 21.92
N GLN A 122 -10.08 23.80 22.40
CA GLN A 122 -9.90 22.55 23.12
C GLN A 122 -9.66 21.38 22.16
N ASP A 123 -8.84 20.43 22.60
CA ASP A 123 -8.61 19.16 21.93
C ASP A 123 -8.79 18.03 22.96
N PRO A 124 -10.03 17.56 23.16
CA PRO A 124 -10.33 16.51 24.15
C PRO A 124 -9.55 15.21 23.94
N LEU A 125 -9.17 14.91 22.69
CA LEU A 125 -8.34 13.74 22.39
C LEU A 125 -6.92 13.95 22.91
N LEU A 126 -6.32 15.11 22.63
CA LEU A 126 -4.99 15.46 23.13
C LEU A 126 -4.98 15.56 24.66
N ASP A 127 -5.99 16.17 25.26
CA ASP A 127 -6.12 16.30 26.72
C ASP A 127 -6.10 14.90 27.38
N LYS A 128 -6.86 13.94 26.83
CA LYS A 128 -6.88 12.57 27.32
C LYS A 128 -5.57 11.82 27.06
N LEU A 129 -4.92 12.06 25.93
CA LEU A 129 -3.61 11.49 25.63
C LEU A 129 -2.55 11.95 26.63
N ILE A 130 -2.54 13.24 26.97
CA ILE A 130 -1.64 13.80 28.00
C ILE A 130 -1.96 13.20 29.36
N GLU A 131 -3.24 13.08 29.74
CA GLU A 131 -3.67 12.46 31.01
C GLU A 131 -3.13 11.04 31.19
N LEU A 132 -3.09 10.26 30.11
CA LEU A 132 -2.67 8.85 30.13
C LEU A 132 -1.16 8.64 29.90
N THR A 133 -0.43 9.70 29.53
CA THR A 133 1.01 9.60 29.23
C THR A 133 1.83 9.95 30.47
N ASP A 134 2.40 8.93 31.11
CA ASP A 134 3.36 9.09 32.21
C ASP A 134 4.76 9.35 31.65
N THR A 135 5.41 10.44 32.06
CA THR A 135 6.73 10.86 31.57
C THR A 135 7.87 9.93 32.02
N ASP A 136 7.65 9.15 33.08
CA ASP A 136 8.63 8.22 33.62
C ASP A 136 8.54 6.82 32.99
N GLN A 137 7.50 6.58 32.17
CA GLN A 137 7.25 5.30 31.51
C GLN A 137 7.50 5.38 30.01
N LYS A 138 7.88 4.23 29.43
CA LYS A 138 7.98 4.08 27.99
C LYS A 138 6.59 3.91 27.38
N VAL A 139 6.00 5.01 26.91
CA VAL A 139 4.64 5.06 26.36
C VAL A 139 4.68 5.11 24.83
N ALA A 140 3.82 4.35 24.16
CA ALA A 140 3.65 4.45 22.71
C ALA A 140 2.24 4.88 22.32
N TRP A 141 2.12 5.95 21.53
CA TRP A 141 0.89 6.33 20.83
C TRP A 141 0.84 5.60 19.48
N VAL A 142 -0.17 4.77 19.30
CA VAL A 142 -0.35 3.95 18.11
C VAL A 142 -1.25 4.69 17.12
N ILE A 143 -0.67 5.12 16.00
CA ILE A 143 -1.32 5.94 14.96
C ILE A 143 -1.55 5.11 13.70
N LYS A 144 -2.80 5.05 13.23
CA LYS A 144 -3.20 4.15 12.13
C LYS A 144 -2.47 4.40 10.80
N GLU A 145 -2.16 5.64 10.46
CA GLU A 145 -1.56 6.00 9.16
C GLU A 145 -0.22 6.71 9.36
N SER A 146 0.83 6.24 8.68
CA SER A 146 2.17 6.81 8.87
C SER A 146 2.28 8.27 8.44
N ARG A 147 1.45 8.74 7.49
CA ARG A 147 1.42 10.16 7.08
C ARG A 147 1.08 11.12 8.23
N LEU A 148 0.44 10.64 9.30
CA LEU A 148 0.07 11.46 10.46
C LEU A 148 1.18 11.52 11.52
N ILE A 149 2.07 10.52 11.55
CA ILE A 149 3.12 10.38 12.57
C ILE A 149 3.99 11.64 12.71
N PRO A 150 4.50 12.28 11.63
CA PRO A 150 5.39 13.44 11.77
C PRO A 150 4.73 14.63 12.49
N GLN A 151 3.44 14.84 12.28
CA GLN A 151 2.70 15.93 12.95
C GLN A 151 2.47 15.63 14.43
N VAL A 152 2.26 14.36 14.76
CA VAL A 152 2.11 13.90 16.15
C VAL A 152 3.44 13.95 16.90
N GLU A 153 4.56 13.58 16.25
CA GLU A 153 5.91 13.71 16.82
C GLU A 153 6.27 15.19 17.05
N GLU A 154 5.94 16.10 16.13
CA GLU A 154 6.13 17.54 16.33
C GLU A 154 5.34 18.05 17.55
N LEU A 155 4.11 17.56 17.73
CA LEU A 155 3.28 17.88 18.88
C LEU A 155 3.88 17.32 20.18
N ALA A 156 4.28 16.05 20.20
CA ALA A 156 4.92 15.40 21.34
C ALA A 156 6.19 16.13 21.78
N ALA A 157 7.02 16.57 20.82
CA ALA A 157 8.22 17.36 21.08
C ALA A 157 7.89 18.71 21.73
N LYS A 158 6.84 19.41 21.27
CA LYS A 158 6.39 20.67 21.88
C LYS A 158 5.85 20.50 23.29
N LEU A 159 5.26 19.35 23.59
CA LEU A 159 4.75 18.98 24.91
C LEU A 159 5.85 18.46 25.85
N ASN A 160 7.08 18.30 25.35
CA ASN A 160 8.24 17.81 26.10
C ASN A 160 7.97 16.45 26.77
N LEU A 161 7.50 15.48 25.97
CA LEU A 161 7.23 14.10 26.40
C LEU A 161 8.40 13.18 25.95
N PRO A 162 9.48 13.04 26.73
CA PRO A 162 10.74 12.44 26.27
C PRO A 162 10.69 10.92 26.08
N GLN A 163 9.79 10.22 26.79
CA GLN A 163 9.62 8.77 26.70
C GLN A 163 8.40 8.36 25.86
N LEU A 164 7.83 9.31 25.11
CA LEU A 164 6.74 9.06 24.20
C LEU A 164 7.26 8.65 22.81
N TYR A 165 6.78 7.50 22.34
CA TYR A 165 7.03 6.99 21.00
C TYR A 165 5.75 7.09 20.18
N VAL A 166 5.84 7.59 18.95
CA VAL A 166 4.72 7.59 18.01
C VAL A 166 4.97 6.47 17.00
N VAL A 167 4.08 5.48 16.95
CA VAL A 167 4.34 4.23 16.21
C VAL A 167 3.18 3.85 15.31
N HIS A 168 3.50 3.30 14.14
CA HIS A 168 2.56 2.64 13.27
C HIS A 168 2.25 1.22 13.78
N PRO A 169 1.03 0.68 13.63
CA PRO A 169 0.66 -0.65 14.13
C PRO A 169 1.54 -1.79 13.63
N LEU A 170 2.05 -1.68 12.40
CA LEU A 170 2.93 -2.69 11.82
C LEU A 170 4.34 -2.69 12.43
N GLN A 171 4.78 -1.59 13.05
CA GLN A 171 6.05 -1.54 13.80
C GLN A 171 5.96 -2.31 15.13
N LEU A 172 4.75 -2.59 15.63
CA LEU A 172 4.54 -3.43 16.82
C LEU A 172 4.75 -4.92 16.54
N ARG A 173 5.17 -5.31 15.33
CA ARG A 173 5.60 -6.67 15.02
C ARG A 173 7.01 -6.97 15.54
N ASP A 174 7.83 -5.95 15.77
CA ASP A 174 9.17 -6.10 16.32
C ASP A 174 9.14 -6.53 17.79
N LEU A 175 10.30 -6.78 18.37
CA LEU A 175 10.47 -7.18 19.77
C LEU A 175 10.41 -6.00 20.75
N THR A 176 10.35 -4.76 20.24
CA THR A 176 10.29 -3.56 21.08
C THR A 176 9.03 -3.55 21.93
N CYS A 177 9.22 -3.66 23.24
CA CYS A 177 8.14 -3.56 24.22
C CYS A 177 8.04 -2.15 24.83
N TYR A 178 6.84 -1.87 25.34
CA TYR A 178 6.45 -0.62 25.99
C TYR A 178 5.82 -0.93 27.35
N ASP A 179 5.79 0.06 28.23
CA ASP A 179 5.08 -0.03 29.50
C ASP A 179 3.58 0.14 29.27
N ARG A 180 3.21 1.03 28.35
CA ARG A 180 1.83 1.31 27.96
C ARG A 180 1.70 1.59 26.47
N LEU A 181 0.65 1.05 25.86
CA LEU A 181 0.19 1.44 24.52
C LEU A 181 -1.08 2.28 24.63
N ILE A 182 -1.14 3.39 23.91
CA ILE A 182 -2.35 4.19 23.74
C ILE A 182 -2.74 4.15 22.26
N VAL A 183 -3.80 3.42 21.95
CA VAL A 183 -4.31 3.20 20.59
C VAL A 183 -5.35 4.28 20.28
N ILE A 184 -5.13 5.05 19.22
CA ILE A 184 -6.00 6.18 18.86
C ILE A 184 -6.95 5.75 17.73
N GLY A 185 -8.23 5.57 18.07
CA GLY A 185 -9.28 5.13 17.17
C GLY A 185 -9.83 3.74 17.53
N PRO A 186 -10.92 3.33 16.86
CA PRO A 186 -11.57 2.04 17.12
C PRO A 186 -10.65 0.87 16.78
N THR A 187 -10.74 -0.19 17.56
CA THR A 187 -9.83 -1.35 17.48
C THR A 187 -9.83 -2.05 16.12
N ARG A 188 -10.93 -1.97 15.37
CA ARG A 188 -11.08 -2.55 14.03
C ARG A 188 -10.18 -1.91 12.97
N TRP A 189 -9.64 -0.73 13.24
CA TRP A 189 -8.65 -0.10 12.36
C TRP A 189 -7.30 -0.79 12.42
N PHE A 190 -7.05 -1.56 13.48
CA PHE A 190 -5.74 -2.09 13.81
C PHE A 190 -5.67 -3.61 13.57
N PRO A 191 -4.50 -4.14 13.20
CA PRO A 191 -4.29 -5.58 13.18
C PRO A 191 -4.60 -6.21 14.54
N GLU A 192 -5.22 -7.38 14.55
CA GLU A 192 -5.61 -8.07 15.79
C GLU A 192 -4.39 -8.33 16.70
N SER A 193 -3.20 -8.47 16.13
CA SER A 193 -1.94 -8.66 16.87
C SER A 193 -1.61 -7.54 17.86
N VAL A 194 -2.07 -6.30 17.62
CA VAL A 194 -1.89 -5.18 18.56
C VAL A 194 -2.50 -5.49 19.93
N PHE A 195 -3.62 -6.22 19.93
CA PHE A 195 -4.37 -6.57 21.13
C PHE A 195 -4.14 -8.02 21.57
N THR A 196 -3.97 -8.96 20.63
CA THR A 196 -3.84 -10.39 20.97
C THR A 196 -2.40 -10.83 21.23
N ALA A 197 -1.41 -10.10 20.74
CA ALA A 197 0.01 -10.32 20.98
C ALA A 197 0.68 -8.98 21.37
N SER A 198 0.08 -8.30 22.34
CA SER A 198 0.42 -6.91 22.66
C SER A 198 1.87 -6.74 23.12
N ARG A 199 2.47 -5.60 22.75
CA ARG A 199 3.80 -5.16 23.16
C ARG A 199 3.81 -4.40 24.49
N ALA A 200 2.67 -4.31 25.17
CA ALA A 200 2.54 -3.79 26.53
C ALA A 200 1.54 -4.62 27.34
N SER A 201 1.68 -4.54 28.66
CA SER A 201 0.72 -5.11 29.61
C SER A 201 -0.49 -4.19 29.84
N GLN A 202 -0.38 -2.89 29.50
CA GLN A 202 -1.46 -1.92 29.57
C GLN A 202 -1.72 -1.34 28.18
N VAL A 203 -2.97 -1.47 27.71
CA VAL A 203 -3.43 -0.92 26.43
C VAL A 203 -4.65 -0.05 26.68
N ASP A 204 -4.53 1.25 26.42
CA ASP A 204 -5.64 2.19 26.44
C ASP A 204 -6.12 2.43 25.01
N VAL A 205 -7.42 2.30 24.74
CA VAL A 205 -8.02 2.57 23.42
C VAL A 205 -8.87 3.83 23.53
N LEU A 206 -8.52 4.88 22.79
CA LEU A 206 -9.24 6.15 22.75
C LEU A 206 -10.19 6.18 21.55
N ILE A 207 -11.48 6.34 21.80
CA ILE A 207 -12.51 6.32 20.76
C ILE A 207 -13.52 7.43 21.03
N PHE A 208 -13.88 8.19 20.00
CA PHE A 208 -14.95 9.17 20.13
C PHE A 208 -16.31 8.50 20.34
N ASP A 209 -17.22 9.18 21.04
CA ASP A 209 -18.51 8.64 21.46
C ASP A 209 -19.39 8.14 20.33
N TRP A 210 -19.41 8.85 19.20
CA TRP A 210 -20.23 8.53 18.03
C TRP A 210 -19.66 7.39 17.17
N ILE A 211 -18.53 6.77 17.57
CA ILE A 211 -17.90 5.70 16.80
C ILE A 211 -18.14 4.37 17.50
N THR A 212 -18.77 3.44 16.80
CA THR A 212 -18.96 2.07 17.33
C THR A 212 -17.63 1.30 17.36
N ASP A 213 -17.42 0.53 18.42
CA ASP A 213 -16.30 -0.40 18.53
C ASP A 213 -16.77 -1.69 19.20
N GLY A 214 -16.73 -2.79 18.45
CA GLY A 214 -17.32 -4.06 18.86
C GLY A 214 -16.31 -5.20 18.96
N TRP A 215 -15.01 -4.91 19.07
CA TRP A 215 -14.00 -5.95 19.10
C TRP A 215 -14.07 -6.77 20.39
N LYS A 216 -13.97 -8.09 20.19
CA LYS A 216 -13.91 -9.09 21.25
C LYS A 216 -12.75 -10.04 20.93
N PRO A 217 -11.98 -10.48 21.94
CA PRO A 217 -10.93 -11.46 21.72
C PRO A 217 -11.50 -12.72 21.07
N ARG A 218 -10.93 -13.15 19.94
CA ARG A 218 -11.26 -14.42 19.32
C ARG A 218 -10.15 -15.43 19.59
N ASN A 219 -10.54 -16.67 19.86
CA ASN A 219 -9.58 -17.77 19.85
C ASN A 219 -9.28 -18.09 18.39
N LEU A 220 -8.03 -17.85 17.96
CA LEU A 220 -7.59 -18.15 16.59
C LEU A 220 -7.43 -19.65 16.33
N PHE A 221 -7.40 -20.48 17.39
CA PHE A 221 -7.33 -21.93 17.27
C PHE A 221 -8.72 -22.57 17.36
N VAL A 222 -9.05 -23.41 16.37
CA VAL A 222 -10.32 -24.14 16.24
C VAL A 222 -10.55 -25.13 17.40
N SER A 223 -9.48 -25.55 18.08
CA SER A 223 -9.53 -26.42 19.26
C SER A 223 -8.35 -26.10 20.18
N PRO A 224 -8.47 -25.10 21.07
CA PRO A 224 -7.40 -24.85 22.03
C PRO A 224 -7.23 -26.10 22.89
N HIS A 225 -5.99 -26.60 23.00
CA HIS A 225 -5.67 -27.63 23.98
C HIS A 225 -6.17 -27.15 25.35
N LYS A 226 -6.95 -27.98 26.04
CA LYS A 226 -7.38 -27.71 27.42
C LYS A 226 -6.13 -27.61 28.29
N SER A 227 -5.60 -26.40 28.46
CA SER A 227 -4.52 -26.17 29.42
C SER A 227 -5.04 -26.54 30.80
N TYR A 228 -4.49 -27.61 31.39
CA TYR A 228 -4.64 -27.91 32.81
C TYR A 228 -3.83 -26.86 33.58
N GLY A 229 -4.47 -25.75 33.88
CA GLY A 229 -3.90 -24.57 34.52
C GLY A 229 -4.96 -23.47 34.50
N HIS A 230 -4.92 -22.53 35.44
CA HIS A 230 -5.87 -21.41 35.47
C HIS A 230 -6.02 -20.86 34.06
N SER A 231 -7.25 -20.86 33.54
CA SER A 231 -7.58 -20.34 32.22
C SER A 231 -6.81 -19.04 32.01
N ASN A 232 -5.85 -19.01 31.07
CA ASN A 232 -5.23 -17.80 30.51
C ASN A 232 -6.31 -16.99 29.77
N ARG A 233 -7.35 -16.58 30.50
CA ARG A 233 -8.30 -15.58 30.09
C ARG A 233 -7.49 -14.31 30.04
N LYS A 234 -7.20 -13.84 28.83
CA LYS A 234 -6.84 -12.43 28.62
C LYS A 234 -7.88 -11.61 29.37
N TYR A 235 -7.48 -10.96 30.44
CA TYR A 235 -8.36 -10.09 31.21
C TYR A 235 -8.52 -8.80 30.41
N VAL A 236 -9.40 -8.84 29.41
CA VAL A 236 -9.93 -7.62 28.82
C VAL A 236 -10.88 -7.04 29.87
N THR A 237 -10.32 -6.27 30.80
CA THR A 237 -11.11 -5.44 31.70
C THR A 237 -11.64 -4.28 30.87
N VAL A 238 -12.74 -4.52 30.14
CA VAL A 238 -13.46 -3.46 29.45
C VAL A 238 -14.13 -2.62 30.53
N GLU A 239 -13.45 -1.57 31.02
CA GLU A 239 -14.14 -0.46 31.66
C GLU A 239 -14.87 0.33 30.57
N GLU A 240 -16.00 -0.20 30.11
CA GLU A 240 -16.93 0.53 29.27
C GLU A 240 -17.57 1.61 30.15
N ARG A 241 -17.11 2.86 30.04
CA ARG A 241 -18.00 3.98 30.37
C ARG A 241 -19.19 3.91 29.43
N GLU A 242 -20.40 3.99 30.00
CA GLU A 242 -21.65 4.00 29.23
C GLU A 242 -21.57 5.04 28.10
N THR A 243 -21.89 4.63 26.88
CA THR A 243 -22.03 5.53 25.73
C THR A 243 -23.01 6.65 26.06
N SER A 244 -22.62 7.91 25.81
CA SER A 244 -23.60 8.99 25.81
C SER A 244 -24.68 8.67 24.77
N ARG A 245 -25.96 8.60 25.19
CA ARG A 245 -27.10 8.28 24.29
C ARG A 245 -27.42 9.41 23.29
N GLN A 246 -26.47 10.30 23.04
CA GLN A 246 -26.68 11.54 22.32
C GLN A 246 -26.53 11.40 20.80
N TRP A 247 -25.94 10.30 20.32
CA TRP A 247 -25.47 10.18 18.95
C TRP A 247 -26.15 9.05 18.18
N ASP A 248 -26.32 9.27 16.88
CA ASP A 248 -26.47 8.17 15.93
C ASP A 248 -25.10 7.56 15.68
N ASP A 249 -24.96 6.30 16.05
CA ASP A 249 -23.72 5.54 16.02
C ASP A 249 -23.18 5.35 14.59
N ILE A 250 -21.91 5.74 14.36
CA ILE A 250 -21.20 5.52 13.09
C ILE A 250 -20.38 4.23 13.19
N ALA A 251 -20.57 3.32 12.22
CA ALA A 251 -19.74 2.14 12.06
C ALA A 251 -18.26 2.53 11.85
N SER A 252 -17.34 1.89 12.57
CA SER A 252 -15.90 2.19 12.47
C SER A 252 -15.34 2.06 11.04
N GLU A 253 -15.92 1.15 10.26
CA GLU A 253 -15.56 0.84 8.88
C GLU A 253 -15.93 1.99 7.93
N ALA A 254 -17.01 2.72 8.22
CA ALA A 254 -17.44 3.89 7.43
C ALA A 254 -16.47 5.07 7.53
N LEU A 255 -15.53 5.03 8.48
CA LEU A 255 -14.47 6.02 8.67
C LEU A 255 -13.18 5.66 7.93
N LEU A 256 -12.90 4.37 7.71
CA LEU A 256 -11.71 3.86 7.00
C LEU A 256 -11.83 3.95 5.48
N SER A 257 -13.05 3.85 4.98
CA SER A 257 -13.36 3.85 3.55
C SER A 257 -13.29 5.27 2.98
N ILE A 258 -12.07 5.74 2.71
CA ILE A 258 -11.88 7.00 1.98
C ILE A 258 -11.96 6.74 0.46
N VAL A 259 -11.60 5.52 0.04
CA VAL A 259 -11.70 5.02 -1.33
C VAL A 259 -12.05 3.54 -1.27
N ASP A 260 -13.09 3.10 -1.97
CA ASP A 260 -13.31 1.66 -2.18
C ASP A 260 -12.15 1.13 -3.04
N LYS A 261 -11.19 0.49 -2.38
CA LYS A 261 -9.93 0.05 -2.98
C LYS A 261 -10.19 -0.95 -4.11
N VAL A 262 -11.18 -1.84 -3.96
CA VAL A 262 -11.54 -2.84 -4.98
C VAL A 262 -12.21 -2.17 -6.18
N SER A 263 -13.20 -1.30 -5.94
CA SER A 263 -13.86 -0.55 -7.02
C SER A 263 -12.88 0.37 -7.76
N SER A 264 -11.93 0.97 -7.05
CA SER A 264 -10.91 1.84 -7.65
C SER A 264 -9.98 1.04 -8.56
N VAL A 265 -9.48 -0.11 -8.08
CA VAL A 265 -8.68 -1.03 -8.88
C VAL A 265 -9.46 -1.49 -10.12
N THR A 266 -10.71 -1.90 -9.97
CA THR A 266 -11.55 -2.39 -11.07
C THR A 266 -11.84 -1.29 -12.11
N SER A 267 -12.14 -0.07 -11.66
CA SER A 267 -12.33 1.08 -12.54
C SER A 267 -11.07 1.48 -13.31
N THR A 268 -9.88 1.25 -12.72
CA THR A 268 -8.60 1.47 -13.39
C THR A 268 -8.41 0.46 -14.53
N LEU A 269 -8.79 -0.81 -14.31
CA LEU A 269 -8.64 -1.89 -15.29
C LEU A 269 -9.62 -1.82 -16.46
N ASN A 270 -10.83 -1.28 -16.25
CA ASN A 270 -11.88 -1.24 -17.27
C ASN A 270 -11.65 -0.16 -18.36
N LYS A 271 -10.62 0.67 -18.23
CA LYS A 271 -10.34 1.80 -19.13
C LYS A 271 -9.25 1.53 -20.18
N GLU A 272 -8.67 0.33 -20.19
CA GLU A 272 -7.53 0.00 -21.05
C GLU A 272 -7.94 -0.96 -22.20
N ASP A 273 -7.45 -0.68 -23.42
CA ASP A 273 -7.54 -1.60 -24.55
C ASP A 273 -6.70 -2.85 -24.25
N ARG A 274 -7.34 -4.02 -24.22
CA ARG A 274 -6.70 -5.30 -23.89
C ARG A 274 -6.16 -6.01 -25.13
N ASP A 275 -4.89 -6.42 -25.11
CA ASP A 275 -4.37 -7.45 -26.01
C ASP A 275 -4.27 -8.76 -25.22
N GLU A 276 -5.08 -9.76 -25.56
CA GLU A 276 -5.15 -11.07 -24.87
C GLU A 276 -3.80 -11.81 -24.78
N PHE A 277 -2.80 -11.40 -25.56
CA PHE A 277 -1.44 -11.95 -25.53
C PHE A 277 -0.46 -11.19 -24.65
N GLU A 278 -0.86 -10.02 -24.11
CA GLU A 278 -0.04 -9.18 -23.21
C GLU A 278 -0.58 -9.10 -21.78
N ASP A 279 -1.83 -9.55 -21.56
CA ASP A 279 -2.41 -9.64 -20.23
C ASP A 279 -1.77 -10.75 -19.39
N ILE A 280 -1.63 -10.46 -18.10
CA ILE A 280 -1.10 -11.38 -17.11
C ILE A 280 -1.90 -11.33 -15.81
N VAL A 281 -2.00 -12.48 -15.17
CA VAL A 281 -2.58 -12.61 -13.83
C VAL A 281 -1.64 -12.00 -12.78
N ALA A 282 -2.17 -11.05 -12.02
CA ALA A 282 -1.45 -10.30 -11.00
C ALA A 282 -2.25 -10.24 -9.69
N ILE A 283 -1.53 -10.15 -8.57
CA ILE A 283 -2.09 -9.74 -7.29
C ILE A 283 -1.94 -8.23 -7.14
N CYS A 284 -2.90 -7.59 -6.48
CA CYS A 284 -2.85 -6.16 -6.18
C CYS A 284 -2.41 -5.95 -4.73
N MET A 285 -1.31 -5.25 -4.54
CA MET A 285 -0.82 -4.84 -3.22
C MET A 285 -1.21 -3.40 -2.97
N ILE A 286 -1.81 -3.15 -1.82
CA ILE A 286 -2.08 -1.81 -1.31
C ILE A 286 -0.87 -1.37 -0.50
N LEU A 287 -0.37 -0.20 -0.85
CA LEU A 287 0.85 0.39 -0.36
C LEU A 287 0.54 1.63 0.48
N GLU A 288 1.54 2.08 1.26
CA GLU A 288 1.46 3.31 2.03
C GLU A 288 1.03 4.52 1.18
N ASP A 289 0.32 5.48 1.77
CA ASP A 289 -0.22 6.69 1.12
C ASP A 289 -1.20 6.43 -0.04
N ASP A 290 -2.07 5.42 0.11
CA ASP A 290 -3.09 5.03 -0.89
C ASP A 290 -2.52 4.71 -2.28
N TRP A 291 -1.27 4.27 -2.33
CA TRP A 291 -0.69 3.69 -3.54
C TRP A 291 -1.12 2.24 -3.68
N ALA A 292 -1.11 1.75 -4.91
CA ALA A 292 -1.32 0.35 -5.23
C ALA A 292 -0.36 -0.06 -6.34
N VAL A 293 0.00 -1.34 -6.37
CA VAL A 293 0.81 -1.91 -7.44
C VAL A 293 0.34 -3.31 -7.80
N PHE A 294 0.41 -3.64 -9.08
CA PHE A 294 0.21 -5.01 -9.54
C PHE A 294 1.54 -5.75 -9.54
N VAL A 295 1.56 -6.91 -8.89
CA VAL A 295 2.69 -7.85 -8.90
C VAL A 295 2.21 -9.15 -9.53
N GLU A 296 3.02 -9.73 -10.40
CA GLU A 296 2.67 -10.98 -11.07
C GLU A 296 2.38 -12.11 -10.06
N ALA A 297 1.29 -12.84 -10.27
CA ALA A 297 0.81 -13.92 -9.40
C ALA A 297 1.38 -15.32 -9.77
N ARG A 298 2.41 -15.36 -10.61
CA ARG A 298 3.02 -16.61 -11.09
C ARG A 298 3.95 -17.20 -10.04
N GLU A 299 3.94 -18.52 -9.90
CA GLU A 299 4.93 -19.27 -9.14
C GLU A 299 6.37 -18.89 -9.56
N GLY A 300 7.19 -18.47 -8.59
CA GLY A 300 8.56 -18.00 -8.83
C GLY A 300 8.70 -16.53 -9.24
N ALA A 301 7.60 -15.77 -9.35
CA ALA A 301 7.68 -14.33 -9.56
C ALA A 301 8.30 -13.66 -8.32
N ASN A 302 9.26 -12.77 -8.54
CA ASN A 302 10.01 -12.11 -7.46
C ASN A 302 9.86 -10.60 -7.52
N THR A 303 9.77 -9.95 -6.36
CA THR A 303 9.89 -8.50 -6.23
C THR A 303 11.14 -8.14 -5.43
N LEU A 304 11.58 -6.89 -5.54
CA LEU A 304 12.63 -6.34 -4.67
C LEU A 304 12.01 -5.88 -3.35
N VAL A 305 12.56 -6.36 -2.24
CA VAL A 305 12.13 -6.04 -0.87
C VAL A 305 13.30 -5.42 -0.11
N ILE A 306 13.02 -4.39 0.68
CA ILE A 306 13.91 -3.88 1.71
C ILE A 306 13.52 -4.52 3.03
N ASP A 307 14.48 -5.20 3.66
CA ASP A 307 14.33 -5.72 5.01
C ASP A 307 15.07 -4.79 6.00
N PRO A 308 14.35 -3.95 6.77
CA PRO A 308 14.99 -2.99 7.67
C PRO A 308 15.78 -3.65 8.80
N ASP A 309 15.51 -4.92 9.12
CA ASP A 309 16.11 -5.64 10.24
C ASP A 309 17.39 -6.39 9.84
N GLU A 310 17.63 -6.53 8.54
CA GLU A 310 18.83 -7.19 7.99
C GLU A 310 20.05 -6.26 7.95
N ASP A 311 21.22 -6.90 7.98
CA ASP A 311 22.50 -6.24 7.78
C ASP A 311 22.55 -5.54 6.42
N THR A 312 23.32 -4.46 6.32
CA THR A 312 23.43 -3.66 5.09
C THR A 312 23.65 -4.51 3.82
N GLU A 313 24.48 -5.56 3.90
CA GLU A 313 24.78 -6.51 2.81
C GLU A 313 23.58 -7.33 2.31
N ASN A 314 22.62 -7.65 3.18
CA ASN A 314 21.45 -8.47 2.87
C ASN A 314 20.14 -7.67 2.89
N ARG A 315 20.18 -6.37 3.18
CA ARG A 315 19.02 -5.49 3.31
C ARG A 315 18.12 -5.39 2.08
N VAL A 316 18.66 -5.64 0.89
CA VAL A 316 17.88 -5.61 -0.37
C VAL A 316 17.87 -6.99 -1.00
N VAL A 317 16.74 -7.68 -0.88
CA VAL A 317 16.56 -9.05 -1.38
C VAL A 317 15.54 -9.14 -2.49
N ARG A 318 15.60 -10.24 -3.25
CA ARG A 318 14.48 -10.68 -4.08
C ARG A 318 13.68 -11.69 -3.28
N MET A 319 12.41 -11.40 -3.08
CA MET A 319 11.47 -12.25 -2.37
C MET A 319 10.37 -12.70 -3.33
N LEU A 320 9.87 -13.91 -3.15
CA LEU A 320 8.76 -14.41 -3.94
C LEU A 320 7.52 -13.56 -3.69
N ALA A 321 6.74 -13.28 -4.73
CA ALA A 321 5.55 -12.44 -4.63
C ALA A 321 4.53 -12.97 -3.61
N GLU A 322 4.46 -14.29 -3.46
CA GLU A 322 3.60 -15.01 -2.51
C GLU A 322 4.10 -14.96 -1.06
N GLU A 323 5.40 -14.69 -0.85
CA GLU A 323 6.00 -14.57 0.49
C GLU A 323 5.87 -13.15 1.06
N ILE A 324 5.45 -12.18 0.23
CA ILE A 324 5.28 -10.80 0.66
C ILE A 324 4.12 -10.71 1.65
N GLN A 325 4.35 -10.03 2.77
CA GLN A 325 3.37 -9.82 3.81
C GLN A 325 3.17 -8.33 4.11
N PRO A 326 2.00 -7.93 4.63
CA PRO A 326 1.82 -6.59 5.17
C PRO A 326 2.94 -6.22 6.15
N GLY A 327 3.48 -5.02 6.07
CA GLY A 327 4.61 -4.54 6.87
C GLY A 327 5.96 -4.61 6.15
N MET A 328 6.11 -5.46 5.14
CA MET A 328 7.32 -5.49 4.32
C MET A 328 7.40 -4.27 3.40
N PHE A 329 8.62 -3.90 3.00
CA PHE A 329 8.86 -2.76 2.12
C PHE A 329 9.21 -3.22 0.71
N ILE A 330 8.34 -2.99 -0.26
CA ILE A 330 8.63 -3.31 -1.66
C ILE A 330 9.21 -2.09 -2.38
N LEU A 331 10.16 -2.34 -3.27
CA LEU A 331 10.74 -1.33 -4.15
C LEU A 331 10.00 -1.31 -5.48
N VAL A 332 9.39 -0.17 -5.80
CA VAL A 332 8.68 0.05 -7.06
C VAL A 332 9.19 1.32 -7.73
N ARG A 333 8.94 1.43 -9.04
CA ARG A 333 9.39 2.58 -9.83
C ARG A 333 8.32 3.64 -9.88
N THR A 334 8.59 4.84 -9.37
CA THR A 334 7.63 5.96 -9.34
C THR A 334 7.78 6.95 -10.50
N SER A 335 8.85 6.86 -11.30
CA SER A 335 8.89 7.57 -12.59
C SER A 335 9.61 6.82 -13.72
N GLY A 336 9.10 6.97 -14.94
CA GLY A 336 9.71 6.45 -16.18
C GLY A 336 9.22 5.08 -16.68
N GLY A 337 8.09 4.55 -16.19
CA GLY A 337 7.33 3.43 -16.78
C GLY A 337 8.03 2.06 -16.87
N GLY A 338 7.41 1.03 -16.30
CA GLY A 338 7.80 -0.38 -16.50
C GLY A 338 9.16 -0.79 -15.95
N ASP A 339 9.63 -1.98 -16.37
CA ASP A 339 10.89 -2.59 -15.95
C ASP A 339 12.08 -1.65 -16.23
N TYR A 340 12.66 -1.09 -15.15
CA TYR A 340 13.80 -0.17 -15.20
C TYR A 340 15.02 -0.79 -15.90
N ILE A 341 15.12 -2.12 -15.93
CA ILE A 341 16.21 -2.80 -16.58
C ILE A 341 16.23 -2.51 -18.09
N VAL A 342 15.07 -2.29 -18.73
CA VAL A 342 14.99 -2.03 -20.18
C VAL A 342 15.61 -0.69 -20.57
N PRO A 343 15.20 0.48 -20.01
CA PRO A 343 15.85 1.76 -20.32
C PRO A 343 17.36 1.78 -20.02
N VAL A 344 17.80 1.17 -18.92
CA VAL A 344 19.23 1.12 -18.59
C VAL A 344 20.00 0.18 -19.50
N ALA A 345 19.41 -0.95 -19.90
CA ALA A 345 20.00 -1.81 -20.91
C ALA A 345 20.18 -1.06 -22.24
N ASP A 346 19.19 -0.26 -22.62
CA ASP A 346 19.25 0.54 -23.84
C ASP A 346 20.33 1.63 -23.74
N LYS A 347 20.48 2.29 -22.58
CA LYS A 347 21.60 3.23 -22.32
C LYS A 347 22.96 2.54 -22.39
N ILE A 348 23.11 1.34 -21.83
CA ILE A 348 24.33 0.51 -21.93
C ILE A 348 24.64 0.15 -23.39
N MET A 349 23.61 -0.10 -24.20
CA MET A 349 23.76 -0.42 -25.63
C MET A 349 24.03 0.81 -26.50
N GLY A 350 23.71 2.02 -26.02
CA GLY A 350 23.89 3.27 -26.75
C GLY A 350 23.11 3.29 -28.06
N HIS A 351 23.74 3.79 -29.13
CA HIS A 351 23.13 3.93 -30.46
C HIS A 351 22.60 2.61 -31.06
N GLN A 352 23.06 1.45 -30.58
CA GLN A 352 22.62 0.14 -31.08
C GLN A 352 21.31 -0.35 -30.46
N ALA A 353 20.82 0.30 -29.40
CA ALA A 353 19.60 -0.08 -28.69
C ALA A 353 18.39 -0.12 -29.63
N HIS A 354 18.10 1.01 -30.28
CA HIS A 354 16.96 1.15 -31.17
C HIS A 354 16.96 0.08 -32.27
N HIS A 355 18.10 -0.14 -32.93
CA HIS A 355 18.22 -1.14 -33.99
C HIS A 355 17.96 -2.55 -33.47
N ALA A 356 18.58 -2.96 -32.36
CA ALA A 356 18.36 -4.29 -31.81
C ALA A 356 16.91 -4.50 -31.33
N ARG A 357 16.25 -3.46 -30.78
CA ARG A 357 14.84 -3.50 -30.37
C ARG A 357 13.90 -3.64 -31.56
N GLN A 358 14.22 -3.05 -32.72
CA GLN A 358 13.47 -3.27 -33.96
C GLN A 358 13.52 -4.74 -34.40
N TYR A 359 14.69 -5.38 -34.32
CA TYR A 359 14.81 -6.83 -34.56
C TYR A 359 13.93 -7.62 -33.60
N GLN A 360 14.00 -7.29 -32.30
CA GLN A 360 13.20 -7.96 -31.27
C GLN A 360 11.70 -7.85 -31.55
N LYS A 361 11.24 -6.64 -31.88
CA LYS A 361 9.84 -6.34 -32.19
C LYS A 361 9.38 -7.11 -33.42
N ARG A 362 10.15 -7.07 -34.52
CA ARG A 362 9.79 -7.70 -35.80
C ARG A 362 9.55 -9.20 -35.68
N TRP A 363 10.47 -9.97 -35.08
CA TRP A 363 10.28 -11.42 -35.01
C TRP A 363 9.11 -11.81 -34.09
N LYS A 364 8.90 -11.06 -33.01
CA LYS A 364 7.78 -11.29 -32.08
C LYS A 364 6.43 -10.98 -32.72
N GLU A 365 6.31 -9.86 -33.43
CA GLU A 365 5.08 -9.49 -34.14
C GLU A 365 4.71 -10.54 -35.18
N LEU A 366 5.69 -11.03 -35.95
CA LEU A 366 5.43 -12.09 -36.92
C LEU A 366 4.99 -13.40 -36.26
N LEU A 367 5.62 -13.78 -35.14
CA LEU A 367 5.23 -14.98 -34.39
C LEU A 367 3.82 -14.82 -33.80
N ARG A 368 3.49 -13.64 -33.26
CA ARG A 368 2.14 -13.31 -32.76
C ARG A 368 1.10 -13.39 -33.86
N ASN A 369 1.39 -12.81 -35.03
CA ASN A 369 0.46 -12.85 -36.17
C ASN A 369 0.23 -14.29 -36.65
N TYR A 370 1.29 -15.12 -36.67
CA TYR A 370 1.17 -16.53 -36.99
C TYR A 370 0.29 -17.26 -35.97
N ALA A 371 0.56 -17.06 -34.67
CA ALA A 371 -0.20 -17.69 -33.59
C ALA A 371 -1.66 -17.23 -33.54
N LYS A 372 -1.94 -15.93 -33.79
CA LYS A 372 -3.30 -15.38 -33.91
C LYS A 372 -4.06 -16.04 -35.06
N LYS A 373 -3.39 -16.30 -36.18
CA LYS A 373 -4.01 -16.90 -37.38
C LYS A 373 -4.23 -18.41 -37.28
N HIS A 374 -3.32 -19.14 -36.64
CA HIS A 374 -3.29 -20.61 -36.67
C HIS A 374 -3.59 -21.27 -35.31
N GLY A 375 -3.61 -20.49 -34.22
CA GLY A 375 -3.76 -20.99 -32.85
C GLY A 375 -2.44 -21.49 -32.24
N LEU A 376 -2.36 -21.49 -30.91
CA LEU A 376 -1.17 -21.86 -30.14
C LEU A 376 -0.76 -23.33 -30.35
N PHE A 377 -1.74 -24.25 -30.32
CA PHE A 377 -1.49 -25.67 -30.50
C PHE A 377 -0.79 -25.96 -31.83
N LYS A 378 -1.38 -25.48 -32.93
CA LYS A 378 -0.81 -25.66 -34.28
C LYS A 378 0.56 -25.02 -34.41
N THR A 379 0.72 -23.80 -33.90
CA THR A 379 2.02 -23.10 -33.86
C THR A 379 3.09 -23.91 -33.14
N SER A 380 2.74 -24.59 -32.03
CA SER A 380 3.69 -25.43 -31.30
C SER A 380 4.13 -26.66 -32.11
N ILE A 381 3.21 -27.32 -32.81
CA ILE A 381 3.52 -28.45 -33.70
C ILE A 381 4.44 -28.01 -34.85
N ASP A 382 4.11 -26.90 -35.51
CA ASP A 382 4.91 -26.40 -36.64
C ASP A 382 6.34 -26.03 -36.20
N LEU A 383 6.52 -25.53 -34.99
CA LEU A 383 7.85 -25.26 -34.42
C LEU A 383 8.63 -26.53 -34.10
N LEU A 384 7.98 -27.60 -33.63
CA LEU A 384 8.61 -28.90 -33.43
C LEU A 384 9.09 -29.48 -34.77
N ASP A 385 8.25 -29.43 -35.80
CA ASP A 385 8.58 -29.91 -37.15
C ASP A 385 9.76 -29.13 -37.78
N LEU A 386 9.91 -27.84 -37.43
CA LEU A 386 11.02 -27.00 -37.87
C LEU A 386 12.30 -27.14 -37.03
N GLY A 387 12.29 -28.00 -36.00
CA GLY A 387 13.45 -28.40 -35.22
C GLY A 387 13.55 -27.78 -33.82
N SER A 388 12.47 -27.19 -33.28
CA SER A 388 12.42 -26.84 -31.86
C SER A 388 12.34 -28.09 -30.99
N ASN A 389 13.01 -28.08 -29.83
CA ASN A 389 12.93 -29.17 -28.85
C ASN A 389 12.02 -28.83 -27.66
N LEU A 390 11.64 -27.55 -27.52
CA LEU A 390 10.91 -27.04 -26.37
C LEU A 390 9.57 -26.42 -26.75
N ALA A 391 9.16 -26.48 -28.02
CA ALA A 391 7.90 -25.88 -28.45
C ALA A 391 6.71 -26.60 -27.81
N ASN A 392 5.92 -25.83 -27.06
CA ASN A 392 4.61 -26.16 -26.53
C ASN A 392 3.85 -24.82 -26.36
N GLU A 393 2.54 -24.86 -26.13
CA GLU A 393 1.72 -23.65 -26.07
C GLU A 393 2.21 -22.63 -25.04
N THR A 394 2.65 -23.11 -23.87
CA THR A 394 3.21 -22.27 -22.80
C THR A 394 4.49 -21.55 -23.26
N ASN A 395 5.40 -22.27 -23.91
CA ASN A 395 6.65 -21.71 -24.40
C ASN A 395 6.44 -20.76 -25.59
N VAL A 396 5.51 -21.06 -26.48
CA VAL A 396 5.12 -20.15 -27.58
C VAL A 396 4.58 -18.85 -27.01
N ARG A 397 3.67 -18.91 -26.02
CA ARG A 397 3.17 -17.73 -25.30
C ARG A 397 4.32 -16.95 -24.64
N ASN A 398 5.24 -17.64 -23.96
CA ASN A 398 6.41 -17.01 -23.35
C ASN A 398 7.33 -16.32 -24.38
N TRP A 399 7.58 -16.95 -25.54
CA TRP A 399 8.44 -16.38 -26.58
C TRP A 399 7.82 -15.14 -27.24
N MET A 400 6.50 -15.12 -27.40
CA MET A 400 5.76 -13.94 -27.88
C MET A 400 5.67 -12.82 -26.86
N SER A 401 5.80 -13.13 -25.57
CA SER A 401 5.66 -12.16 -24.48
C SER A 401 6.77 -11.09 -24.51
N PRO A 402 6.52 -9.86 -24.02
CA PRO A 402 7.56 -8.84 -23.88
C PRO A 402 8.78 -9.30 -23.05
N ARG A 403 8.58 -10.20 -22.09
CA ARG A 403 9.57 -10.71 -21.12
C ARG A 403 10.70 -11.52 -21.74
N SER A 404 10.42 -12.27 -22.79
CA SER A 404 11.42 -13.09 -23.43
C SER A 404 12.25 -12.24 -24.38
N ILE A 405 13.54 -12.05 -24.10
CA ILE A 405 14.45 -11.43 -25.08
C ILE A 405 14.70 -12.40 -26.24
N ARG A 406 14.90 -13.68 -25.90
CA ARG A 406 15.17 -14.78 -26.82
C ARG A 406 14.82 -16.11 -26.17
N THR A 407 14.79 -17.17 -26.97
CA THR A 407 14.81 -18.53 -26.45
C THR A 407 16.16 -18.86 -25.80
N ARG A 408 16.17 -19.88 -24.96
CA ARG A 408 17.39 -20.33 -24.25
C ARG A 408 18.41 -20.93 -25.21
N LYS A 409 17.95 -21.80 -26.14
CA LYS A 409 18.80 -22.50 -27.11
C LYS A 409 18.61 -21.94 -28.51
N TYR A 410 19.71 -21.82 -29.25
CA TYR A 410 19.69 -21.31 -30.63
C TYR A 410 18.75 -22.08 -31.55
N ASN A 411 18.68 -23.42 -31.43
CA ASN A 411 17.83 -24.24 -32.29
C ASN A 411 16.34 -23.90 -32.17
N ASP A 412 15.87 -23.61 -30.95
CA ASP A 412 14.48 -23.17 -30.73
C ASP A 412 14.24 -21.78 -31.35
N PHE A 413 15.24 -20.88 -31.27
CA PHE A 413 15.15 -19.57 -31.91
C PHE A 413 15.15 -19.69 -33.44
N LEU A 414 15.99 -20.56 -34.00
CA LEU A 414 16.08 -20.82 -35.43
C LEU A 414 14.77 -21.41 -35.96
N ALA A 415 14.13 -22.31 -35.22
CA ALA A 415 12.81 -22.83 -35.58
C ALA A 415 11.75 -21.72 -35.65
N ILE A 416 11.75 -20.79 -34.68
CA ILE A 416 10.89 -19.59 -34.73
C ILE A 416 11.16 -18.79 -36.00
N LEU A 417 12.43 -18.45 -36.27
CA LEU A 417 12.78 -17.64 -37.43
C LEU A 417 12.47 -18.35 -38.76
N ARG A 418 12.61 -19.67 -38.83
CA ARG A 418 12.14 -20.45 -40.00
C ARG A 418 10.64 -20.33 -40.18
N LEU A 419 9.86 -20.47 -39.11
CA LEU A 419 8.41 -20.38 -39.16
C LEU A 419 7.94 -19.02 -39.69
N VAL A 420 8.58 -17.94 -39.24
CA VAL A 420 8.21 -16.57 -39.60
C VAL A 420 8.92 -16.04 -40.85
N GLY A 421 9.66 -16.88 -41.58
CA GLY A 421 10.32 -16.51 -42.85
C GLY A 421 11.56 -15.63 -42.70
N LEU A 422 12.28 -15.70 -41.57
CA LEU A 422 13.50 -14.95 -41.25
C LEU A 422 14.73 -15.84 -41.10
N ALA A 423 14.72 -17.05 -41.67
CA ALA A 423 15.79 -18.04 -41.51
C ALA A 423 17.15 -17.55 -42.01
N ASP A 424 17.18 -16.82 -43.13
CA ASP A 424 18.41 -16.36 -43.77
C ASP A 424 19.15 -15.31 -42.93
N GLU A 425 18.41 -14.53 -42.13
CA GLU A 425 18.94 -13.50 -41.23
C GLU A 425 19.19 -14.05 -39.80
N ALA A 426 19.02 -15.36 -39.56
CA ALA A 426 18.90 -15.90 -38.21
C ALA A 426 20.11 -15.64 -37.31
N GLN A 427 21.32 -15.65 -37.87
CA GLN A 427 22.53 -15.38 -37.10
C GLN A 427 22.63 -13.91 -36.66
N GLU A 428 22.10 -12.99 -37.46
CA GLU A 428 22.05 -11.57 -37.14
C GLU A 428 21.04 -11.29 -36.03
N TYR A 429 19.81 -11.82 -36.15
CA TYR A 429 18.80 -11.75 -35.08
C TYR A 429 19.34 -12.32 -33.76
N TRP A 430 19.98 -13.50 -33.79
CA TRP A 430 20.53 -14.10 -32.58
C TRP A 430 21.64 -13.24 -31.95
N THR A 431 22.45 -12.59 -32.78
CA THR A 431 23.50 -11.68 -32.31
C THR A 431 22.89 -10.45 -31.65
N MET A 432 21.85 -9.85 -32.24
CA MET A 432 21.14 -8.72 -31.65
C MET A 432 20.46 -9.11 -30.33
N MET A 433 19.79 -10.27 -30.28
CA MET A 433 19.14 -10.71 -29.04
C MET A 433 20.16 -10.99 -27.92
N LYS A 434 21.33 -11.56 -28.24
CA LYS A 434 22.42 -11.71 -27.26
C LYS A 434 22.95 -10.38 -26.75
N ARG A 435 22.94 -9.33 -27.57
CA ARG A 435 23.34 -7.97 -27.13
C ARG A 435 22.33 -7.41 -26.13
N ILE A 436 21.04 -7.49 -26.45
CA ILE A 436 19.97 -7.07 -25.52
C ILE A 436 20.07 -7.85 -24.21
N ASP A 437 20.20 -9.17 -24.28
CA ASP A 437 20.27 -10.07 -23.12
C ASP A 437 21.46 -9.73 -22.19
N ARG A 438 22.65 -9.49 -22.76
CA ARG A 438 23.83 -9.06 -21.99
C ARG A 438 23.65 -7.69 -21.35
N ALA A 439 23.10 -6.73 -22.10
CA ALA A 439 22.84 -5.40 -21.58
C ALA A 439 21.80 -5.43 -20.46
N HIS A 440 20.77 -6.25 -20.60
CA HIS A 440 19.74 -6.49 -19.59
C HIS A 440 20.32 -7.05 -18.29
N HIS A 441 21.17 -8.08 -18.38
CA HIS A 441 21.86 -8.61 -17.20
C HIS A 441 22.79 -7.57 -16.54
N LYS A 442 23.53 -6.79 -17.33
CA LYS A 442 24.42 -5.74 -16.82
C LYS A 442 23.63 -4.61 -16.15
N ALA A 443 22.51 -4.20 -16.73
CA ALA A 443 21.59 -3.23 -16.17
C ALA A 443 21.00 -3.71 -14.83
N GLY A 444 20.58 -4.98 -14.74
CA GLY A 444 20.09 -5.56 -13.49
C GLY A 444 21.14 -5.57 -12.38
N PHE A 445 22.41 -5.86 -12.72
CA PHE A 445 23.52 -5.78 -11.76
C PHE A 445 23.82 -4.35 -11.31
N GLN A 446 23.86 -3.40 -12.24
CA GLN A 446 24.07 -1.98 -11.92
C GLN A 446 22.95 -1.44 -11.03
N MET A 447 21.70 -1.78 -11.31
CA MET A 447 20.54 -1.41 -10.49
C MET A 447 20.69 -1.91 -9.05
N ARG A 448 21.01 -3.20 -8.87
CA ARG A 448 21.23 -3.76 -7.54
C ARG A 448 22.33 -3.01 -6.78
N LYS A 449 23.43 -2.68 -7.46
CA LYS A 449 24.53 -1.94 -6.86
C LYS A 449 24.13 -0.51 -6.46
N LEU A 450 23.41 0.21 -7.33
CA LEU A 450 22.92 1.56 -7.03
C LEU A 450 21.95 1.55 -5.84
N LEU A 451 21.02 0.60 -5.80
CA LEU A 451 20.10 0.43 -4.67
C LEU A 451 20.85 0.13 -3.38
N PHE A 452 21.82 -0.78 -3.43
CA PHE A 452 22.68 -1.09 -2.29
C PHE A 452 23.42 0.15 -1.78
N ASP A 453 24.05 0.90 -2.68
CA ASP A 453 24.78 2.13 -2.33
C ASP A 453 23.84 3.19 -1.72
N GLN A 454 22.61 3.32 -2.23
CA GLN A 454 21.59 4.22 -1.69
C GLN A 454 21.07 3.76 -0.32
N VAL A 455 20.94 2.46 -0.10
CA VAL A 455 20.32 1.90 1.10
C VAL A 455 21.28 1.78 2.29
N LYS A 456 22.59 1.74 2.02
CA LYS A 456 23.64 1.57 3.04
C LYS A 456 23.63 2.66 4.11
N ASP A 457 23.41 3.92 3.72
CA ASP A 457 23.52 5.08 4.61
C ASP A 457 22.16 5.59 5.11
N LEU A 458 21.08 4.84 4.86
CA LEU A 458 19.73 5.25 5.24
C LEU A 458 19.41 4.96 6.70
N ASP A 459 18.65 5.89 7.26
CA ASP A 459 17.95 5.71 8.51
C ASP A 459 16.72 4.79 8.32
N MET A 460 16.86 3.51 8.69
CA MET A 460 15.78 2.52 8.63
C MET A 460 14.64 2.87 9.58
N GLU A 461 14.90 3.58 10.67
CA GLU A 461 13.86 4.05 11.59
C GLU A 461 12.92 5.02 10.85
N GLN A 462 13.47 5.90 10.00
CA GLN A 462 12.65 6.79 9.17
C GLN A 462 11.81 6.04 8.13
N LEU A 463 12.35 4.98 7.50
CA LEU A 463 11.58 4.14 6.58
C LEU A 463 10.44 3.41 7.34
N GLN A 464 10.78 2.80 8.47
CA GLN A 464 9.83 2.12 9.35
C GLN A 464 8.76 3.06 9.89
N LYS A 465 9.06 4.33 10.17
CA LYS A 465 8.09 5.33 10.63
C LYS A 465 7.21 5.85 9.50
N ARG A 466 7.80 6.31 8.41
CA ARG A 466 7.09 6.99 7.31
C ARG A 466 6.33 6.03 6.41
N GLY A 467 6.75 4.77 6.35
CA GLY A 467 6.15 3.77 5.47
C GLY A 467 6.50 3.96 3.99
N ARG A 468 7.21 5.03 3.66
CA ARG A 468 7.58 5.39 2.30
C ARG A 468 8.92 6.10 2.28
N MET A 469 9.74 5.81 1.28
CA MET A 469 10.97 6.53 1.03
C MET A 469 11.28 6.58 -0.46
N ASP A 470 11.51 7.79 -0.98
CA ASP A 470 11.86 8.02 -2.38
C ASP A 470 13.39 8.04 -2.55
N PHE A 471 13.88 7.29 -3.54
CA PHE A 471 15.27 7.21 -3.95
C PHE A 471 15.46 7.90 -5.30
N LYS A 472 16.46 8.79 -5.34
CA LYS A 472 16.90 9.40 -6.60
C LYS A 472 18.04 8.56 -7.17
N LEU A 473 17.88 8.11 -8.41
CA LEU A 473 18.96 7.47 -9.15
C LEU A 473 19.84 8.56 -9.78
N SER A 474 21.15 8.38 -9.72
CA SER A 474 22.14 9.39 -10.09
C SER A 474 22.26 9.54 -11.62
N GLY A 475 21.43 10.39 -12.22
CA GLY A 475 21.55 10.82 -13.62
C GLY A 475 20.35 11.69 -14.02
N GLU A 476 20.57 12.72 -14.84
CA GLU A 476 19.58 13.79 -15.12
C GLU A 476 18.23 13.31 -15.73
N ASP A 477 18.12 12.05 -16.15
CA ASP A 477 16.92 11.39 -16.69
C ASP A 477 16.57 10.07 -15.99
N GLU A 478 17.17 9.77 -14.84
CA GLU A 478 17.02 8.46 -14.18
C GLU A 478 15.81 8.47 -13.24
N GLY A 479 14.74 7.79 -13.66
CA GLY A 479 13.48 7.73 -12.92
C GLY A 479 13.63 7.34 -11.44
N GLY A 480 12.66 7.73 -10.62
CA GLY A 480 12.64 7.50 -9.18
C GLY A 480 12.28 6.06 -8.84
N LEU A 481 12.94 5.53 -7.82
CA LEU A 481 12.51 4.33 -7.11
C LEU A 481 11.91 4.77 -5.79
N THR A 482 10.89 4.07 -5.32
CA THR A 482 10.30 4.35 -4.02
C THR A 482 10.11 3.03 -3.30
N ALA A 483 10.56 2.96 -2.05
CA ALA A 483 10.17 1.91 -1.14
C ALA A 483 8.80 2.27 -0.55
N PHE A 484 7.87 1.34 -0.61
CA PHE A 484 6.59 1.44 0.07
C PHE A 484 6.39 0.26 1.00
N ARG A 485 5.88 0.54 2.19
CA ARG A 485 5.32 -0.48 3.06
C ARG A 485 4.06 -1.04 2.42
N VAL A 486 3.93 -2.36 2.43
CA VAL A 486 2.69 -3.05 2.05
C VAL A 486 1.72 -2.95 3.23
N GLU A 487 0.56 -2.31 3.02
CA GLU A 487 -0.50 -2.24 4.01
C GLU A 487 -1.37 -3.50 4.02
N SER A 488 -1.73 -3.97 2.82
CA SER A 488 -2.58 -5.14 2.62
C SER A 488 -2.42 -5.69 1.20
N ILE A 489 -2.86 -6.92 1.01
CA ILE A 489 -2.88 -7.60 -0.29
C ILE A 489 -4.33 -7.94 -0.57
N LEU A 490 -4.83 -7.54 -1.75
CA LEU A 490 -6.21 -7.88 -2.13
C LEU A 490 -6.30 -9.40 -2.37
N PRO A 491 -7.40 -10.04 -1.94
CA PRO A 491 -7.54 -11.50 -2.04
C PRO A 491 -7.75 -12.00 -3.47
N GLU A 492 -8.17 -11.12 -4.37
CA GLU A 492 -8.46 -11.45 -5.76
C GLU A 492 -7.22 -11.27 -6.65
N THR A 493 -7.16 -12.05 -7.72
CA THR A 493 -6.22 -11.85 -8.81
C THR A 493 -6.87 -11.09 -9.97
N TYR A 494 -6.09 -10.25 -10.63
CA TYR A 494 -6.53 -9.39 -11.72
C TYR A 494 -5.77 -9.73 -13.01
N GLU A 495 -6.47 -9.75 -14.14
CA GLU A 495 -5.83 -9.77 -15.46
C GLU A 495 -5.47 -8.33 -15.84
N VAL A 496 -4.18 -8.06 -15.98
CA VAL A 496 -3.66 -6.71 -16.24
C VAL A 496 -2.64 -6.75 -17.38
N PRO A 497 -2.53 -5.70 -18.21
CA PRO A 497 -1.47 -5.62 -19.21
C PRO A 497 -0.10 -5.72 -18.54
N TYR A 498 0.84 -6.44 -19.17
CA TYR A 498 2.19 -6.60 -18.64
C TYR A 498 2.89 -5.26 -18.32
N SER A 499 2.56 -4.21 -19.08
CA SER A 499 3.07 -2.86 -18.84
C SER A 499 2.74 -2.32 -17.44
N ARG A 500 1.64 -2.75 -16.81
CA ARG A 500 1.19 -2.29 -15.48
C ARG A 500 1.89 -3.00 -14.32
N ILE A 501 2.60 -4.11 -14.57
CA ILE A 501 3.32 -4.82 -13.51
C ILE A 501 4.45 -3.96 -12.96
N GLY A 502 4.52 -3.84 -11.63
CA GLY A 502 5.52 -3.04 -10.94
C GLY A 502 5.38 -1.53 -11.12
N GLN A 503 4.30 -1.06 -11.76
CA GLN A 503 3.96 0.37 -11.86
C GLN A 503 2.99 0.76 -10.75
N PRO A 504 3.42 1.56 -9.76
CA PRO A 504 2.55 2.03 -8.71
C PRO A 504 1.59 3.09 -9.26
N PHE A 505 0.36 3.08 -8.78
CA PHE A 505 -0.67 4.08 -9.08
C PHE A 505 -1.39 4.48 -7.80
N ARG A 506 -1.94 5.71 -7.76
CA ARG A 506 -2.72 6.17 -6.61
C ARG A 506 -4.17 5.77 -6.73
N LEU A 507 -4.75 5.29 -5.64
CA LEU A 507 -6.17 5.06 -5.49
C LEU A 507 -6.89 6.41 -5.33
N GLY A 508 -8.07 6.57 -5.93
CA GLY A 508 -8.87 7.80 -5.82
C GLY A 508 -8.37 9.01 -6.63
N ASP A 509 -7.14 8.98 -7.16
CA ASP A 509 -6.63 10.06 -8.01
C ASP A 509 -7.20 9.92 -9.44
N GLN A 510 -8.24 10.71 -9.75
CA GLN A 510 -8.81 10.77 -11.09
C GLN A 510 -7.90 11.50 -12.11
N ARG A 511 -6.68 11.91 -11.75
CA ARG A 511 -5.75 12.63 -12.64
C ARG A 511 -5.14 11.80 -13.78
N TRP A 512 -5.54 10.56 -13.98
CA TRP A 512 -5.19 9.78 -15.19
C TRP A 512 -6.01 10.19 -16.43
N ARG A 513 -6.33 11.48 -16.59
CA ARG A 513 -7.14 12.04 -17.69
C ARG A 513 -6.33 12.78 -18.76
N GLU A 514 -5.00 12.59 -18.80
CA GLU A 514 -4.16 13.14 -19.88
C GLU A 514 -3.40 12.06 -20.65
#